data_AF-A0A9W6NPX4-F1
#
_entry.id   AF-A0A9W6NPX4-F1
#
_cell.length_a   1.000
_cell.length_b   1.000
_cell.length_c   1.000
_cell.angle_alpha   90.00
_cell.angle_beta   90.00
_cell.angle_gamma   90.00
#
_symmetry.space_group_name_H-M   'P 1'
#
loop_
_entity.id
_entity.type
_entity.pdbx_description
1 polymer ?
#
loop_
_entity_poly.entity_id
_entity_poly.type
_entity_poly.pdbx_seq_one_letter_code
_entity_poly.pdbx_strand_id
1 'polypeptide(L)'
;MQYEPGQRVVLVRTGDPHTGLRPGDEGTVRRYDAARRRVDVAWDSGATLSMLLDSGNVITSIPASPADAAGPAHPAGPAGAATRPELLDVLRAAGAADGATAAAWWLQDTIGGRAGGDTAATARRILDGIDDEDPAVLDTFPSPVQDWAGGIDVPRPATVSAAVGSDHAASLLTGEQWQQAEDAYRDSYSIAVTDTIAAACRHRLHPNGDDRDLSHLHPDNVTFGSVGVFSGDWNDAGVMAAHPLTAGYVGTLVDRWNGWAVFTCTRPVAEAIVTDQQQVRDAYRADLAAAGVPAADLDRQTDETYTRLSWDGDVIVADSRTLHDDPQAIERIGPDEQGRYVVMGRSWCWEAVDPYHCARIVGDLPDPDASQEWVLLTHTPYTRVGPAPYTIGGLVGMGTSHGLAGALRYDAAPVAAVLGVTAFTSAVPAARLAATTGRFDADGWLAFVAVARRCGEPMTEAAVLDALAEDALLGMEVAAAAAAGGTVARLLDDTGTILDLAQIHPAPANLEAVSALRGRLRTARRDPRGVEWQYWNGRAWRHLTSTAAAAHPPASGPTTTAT
;
A
#
# COMPACT_ATOMS: atom_id res chain seq x y z
N MET A 1 41.43 28.72 -13.42
CA MET A 1 40.68 29.05 -12.18
C MET A 1 40.68 27.81 -11.31
N GLN A 2 40.97 27.96 -10.01
CA GLN A 2 40.75 26.91 -9.00
C GLN A 2 39.50 27.32 -8.21
N TYR A 3 38.63 26.34 -7.92
CA TYR A 3 37.47 26.53 -7.06
C TYR A 3 37.74 25.85 -5.71
N GLU A 4 37.42 26.52 -4.61
CA GLU A 4 37.61 26.00 -3.25
C GLU A 4 36.27 25.54 -2.64
N PRO A 5 36.25 24.45 -1.84
CA PRO A 5 35.06 24.11 -1.05
C PRO A 5 34.60 25.28 -0.19
N GLY A 6 33.29 25.57 -0.19
CA GLY A 6 32.69 26.73 0.48
C GLY A 6 32.64 28.00 -0.36
N GLN A 7 33.30 28.04 -1.52
CA GLN A 7 33.28 29.20 -2.41
C GLN A 7 31.89 29.40 -3.03
N ARG A 8 31.40 30.64 -3.00
CA ARG A 8 30.16 31.04 -3.70
C ARG A 8 30.39 31.21 -5.19
N VAL A 9 29.49 30.64 -5.97
CA VAL A 9 29.51 30.68 -7.43
C VAL A 9 28.14 31.02 -7.98
N VAL A 10 28.12 31.68 -9.13
CA VAL A 10 26.91 31.93 -9.92
C VAL A 10 27.02 31.21 -11.26
N LEU A 11 25.91 30.59 -11.68
CA LEU A 11 25.80 30.01 -13.00
C LEU A 11 25.73 31.12 -14.05
N VAL A 12 26.71 31.19 -14.93
CA VAL A 12 26.70 32.15 -16.06
C VAL A 12 26.04 31.54 -17.27
N ARG A 13 26.27 30.24 -17.50
CA ARG A 13 25.72 29.51 -18.65
C ARG A 13 25.75 28.01 -18.38
N THR A 14 24.69 27.31 -18.74
CA THR A 14 24.68 25.85 -18.86
C THR A 14 24.24 25.45 -20.26
N GLY A 15 24.82 24.36 -20.78
CA GLY A 15 24.42 23.77 -22.06
C GLY A 15 23.51 22.55 -21.89
N ASP A 16 23.16 22.19 -20.66
CA ASP A 16 22.35 21.01 -20.35
C ASP A 16 20.85 21.38 -20.45
N PRO A 17 20.09 20.82 -21.40
CA PRO A 17 18.66 21.11 -21.52
C PRO A 17 17.80 20.40 -20.46
N HIS A 18 18.38 19.47 -19.70
CA HIS A 18 17.69 18.65 -18.71
C HIS A 18 17.85 19.16 -17.27
N THR A 19 18.60 20.24 -17.05
CA THR A 19 18.70 20.87 -15.72
C THR A 19 17.61 21.93 -15.51
N GLY A 20 17.07 21.97 -14.30
CA GLY A 20 16.21 23.05 -13.84
C GLY A 20 16.95 24.38 -13.64
N LEU A 21 18.29 24.37 -13.62
CA LEU A 21 19.09 25.56 -13.37
C LEU A 21 18.97 26.61 -14.49
N ARG A 22 19.08 27.88 -14.12
CA ARG A 22 19.04 29.04 -15.00
C ARG A 22 20.28 29.92 -14.79
N PRO A 23 20.80 30.58 -15.83
CA PRO A 23 21.82 31.61 -15.65
C PRO A 23 21.39 32.64 -14.60
N GLY A 24 22.23 32.87 -13.59
CA GLY A 24 21.95 33.68 -12.41
C GLY A 24 21.74 32.86 -11.14
N ASP A 25 21.48 31.55 -11.23
CA ASP A 25 21.36 30.70 -10.05
C ASP A 25 22.69 30.67 -9.28
N GLU A 26 22.61 30.83 -7.96
CA GLU A 26 23.77 30.82 -7.09
C GLU A 26 23.89 29.49 -6.34
N GLY A 27 25.11 29.16 -5.96
CA GLY A 27 25.39 27.96 -5.20
C GLY A 27 26.74 28.00 -4.52
N THR A 28 26.97 26.98 -3.69
CA THR A 28 28.19 26.82 -2.90
C THR A 28 28.96 25.60 -3.40
N VAL A 29 30.23 25.81 -3.74
CA VAL A 29 31.12 24.73 -4.18
C VAL A 29 31.30 23.73 -3.04
N ARG A 30 30.98 22.46 -3.30
CA ARG A 30 31.24 21.35 -2.37
C ARG A 30 32.61 20.73 -2.62
N ARG A 31 32.98 20.59 -3.90
CA ARG A 31 34.20 19.90 -4.33
C ARG A 31 34.62 20.37 -5.72
N TYR A 32 35.93 20.41 -5.96
CA TYR A 32 36.51 20.63 -7.29
C TYR A 32 37.47 19.48 -7.65
N ASP A 33 37.20 18.81 -8.78
CA ASP A 33 38.11 17.83 -9.39
C ASP A 33 38.83 18.50 -10.56
N ALA A 34 40.10 18.85 -10.34
CA ALA A 34 40.94 19.51 -11.34
C ALA A 34 41.27 18.60 -12.53
N ALA A 35 41.36 17.27 -12.33
CA ALA A 35 41.70 16.33 -13.39
C ALA A 35 40.54 16.17 -14.38
N ARG A 36 39.30 16.22 -13.88
CA ARG A 36 38.07 16.12 -14.69
C ARG A 36 37.42 17.46 -15.00
N ARG A 37 38.02 18.58 -14.56
CA ARG A 37 37.47 19.93 -14.67
C ARG A 37 35.99 20.01 -14.24
N ARG A 38 35.66 19.31 -13.15
CA ARG A 38 34.30 19.18 -12.61
C ARG A 38 34.18 19.91 -11.28
N VAL A 39 33.15 20.72 -11.12
CA VAL A 39 32.83 21.43 -9.87
C VAL A 39 31.48 20.94 -9.36
N ASP A 40 31.45 20.33 -8.19
CA ASP A 40 30.21 19.91 -7.54
C ASP A 40 29.66 21.08 -6.73
N VAL A 41 28.42 21.51 -7.01
CA VAL A 41 27.80 22.70 -6.41
C VAL A 41 26.49 22.31 -5.74
N ALA A 42 26.29 22.78 -4.51
CA ALA A 42 24.98 22.84 -3.87
C ALA A 42 24.33 24.16 -4.25
N TRP A 43 23.32 24.11 -5.10
CA TRP A 43 22.60 25.30 -5.57
C TRP A 43 21.54 25.72 -4.56
N ASP A 44 21.31 27.02 -4.43
CA ASP A 44 20.37 27.57 -3.46
C ASP A 44 18.91 27.20 -3.79
N SER A 45 18.65 26.77 -5.02
CA SER A 45 17.38 26.18 -5.47
C SER A 45 17.10 24.79 -4.86
N GLY A 46 18.04 24.23 -4.07
CA GLY A 46 17.96 22.88 -3.51
C GLY A 46 18.57 21.80 -4.40
N ALA A 47 18.96 22.13 -5.64
CA ALA A 47 19.60 21.18 -6.54
C ALA A 47 21.06 20.90 -6.14
N THR A 48 21.50 19.65 -6.26
CA THR A 48 22.91 19.27 -6.12
C THR A 48 23.44 18.76 -7.46
N LEU A 49 24.00 19.66 -8.27
CA LEU A 49 24.45 19.35 -9.63
C LEU A 49 25.91 19.72 -9.86
N SER A 50 26.60 18.88 -10.60
CA SER A 50 28.00 19.07 -10.97
C SER A 50 28.14 19.80 -12.30
N MET A 51 29.00 20.81 -12.34
CA MET A 51 29.32 21.58 -13.53
C MET A 51 30.59 21.05 -14.19
N LEU A 52 30.46 20.58 -15.43
CA LEU A 52 31.58 20.20 -16.30
C LEU A 52 32.06 21.43 -17.07
N LEU A 53 33.22 21.98 -16.68
CA LEU A 53 33.73 23.27 -17.17
C LEU A 53 34.27 23.21 -18.61
N ASP A 54 34.47 22.02 -19.15
CA ASP A 54 34.87 21.75 -20.53
C ASP A 54 33.67 21.54 -21.48
N SER A 55 32.49 21.26 -20.92
CA SER A 55 31.26 20.94 -21.66
C SER A 55 30.37 22.17 -21.90
N GLY A 56 30.97 23.35 -21.98
CA GLY A 56 30.26 24.61 -22.25
C GLY A 56 29.59 25.28 -21.04
N ASN A 57 29.56 24.61 -19.87
CA ASN A 57 29.11 25.21 -18.61
C ASN A 57 30.11 26.26 -18.13
N VAL A 58 29.58 27.40 -17.69
CA VAL A 58 30.37 28.51 -17.18
C VAL A 58 29.80 28.93 -15.84
N ILE A 59 30.63 28.89 -14.81
CA ILE A 59 30.31 29.42 -13.49
C ILE A 59 31.38 30.45 -13.10
N THR A 60 30.97 31.53 -12.44
CA THR A 60 31.88 32.58 -11.98
C THR A 60 31.83 32.67 -10.46
N SER A 61 32.98 32.91 -9.84
CA SER A 61 33.05 33.16 -8.39
C SER A 61 32.37 34.47 -8.04
N ILE A 62 31.51 34.44 -7.02
CA ILE A 62 30.96 35.67 -6.44
C ILE A 62 32.02 36.19 -5.45
N PRO A 63 32.57 37.41 -5.65
CA PRO A 63 33.50 37.97 -4.68
C PRO A 63 32.79 38.10 -3.33
N ALA A 64 33.35 37.50 -2.29
CA ALA A 64 32.79 37.55 -0.95
C ALA A 64 32.58 39.02 -0.55
N SER A 65 31.34 39.39 -0.23
CA SER A 65 31.07 40.69 0.33
C SER A 65 31.82 40.78 1.68
N PRO A 66 32.34 41.94 2.11
CA PRO A 66 32.99 42.07 3.42
C PRO A 66 32.08 41.68 4.59
N ALA A 67 30.76 41.64 4.36
CA ALA A 67 29.75 41.12 5.28
C ALA A 67 29.66 39.58 5.33
N ASP A 68 30.09 38.87 4.28
CA ASP A 68 30.05 37.41 4.14
C ASP A 68 31.36 36.72 4.56
N ALA A 69 32.41 37.49 4.90
CA ALA A 69 33.62 36.97 5.54
C ALA A 69 33.36 36.53 6.99
N ALA A 70 32.23 36.94 7.57
CA ALA A 70 31.53 36.16 8.57
C ALA A 70 30.58 35.24 7.81
N GLY A 71 31.06 34.05 7.42
CA GLY A 71 30.20 33.03 6.82
C GLY A 71 28.96 32.80 7.70
N PRO A 72 27.88 32.18 7.19
CA PRO A 72 26.79 31.78 8.06
C PRO A 72 27.43 30.99 9.20
N ALA A 73 27.39 31.56 10.40
CA ALA A 73 27.53 30.76 11.56
C ALA A 73 26.47 29.69 11.36
N HIS A 74 26.93 28.44 11.12
CA HIS A 74 26.18 27.31 11.63
C HIS A 74 25.65 27.80 12.98
N PRO A 75 24.32 27.75 13.23
CA PRO A 75 23.85 28.07 14.56
C PRO A 75 24.80 27.31 15.47
N ALA A 76 25.54 28.06 16.31
CA ALA A 76 26.27 27.44 17.38
C ALA A 76 25.14 26.77 18.14
N GLY A 77 24.89 25.51 17.78
CA GLY A 77 23.97 24.64 18.47
C GLY A 77 24.40 24.78 19.92
N PRO A 78 23.44 24.91 20.85
CA PRO A 78 23.78 25.06 22.25
C PRO A 78 24.91 24.08 22.54
N ALA A 79 26.01 24.57 23.13
CA ALA A 79 27.19 23.77 23.45
C ALA A 79 26.90 22.72 24.55
N GLY A 80 25.71 22.11 24.51
CA GLY A 80 25.35 20.86 25.13
C GLY A 80 25.58 19.76 24.10
N ALA A 81 26.22 18.68 24.53
CA ALA A 81 26.31 17.46 23.75
C ALA A 81 24.90 17.09 23.22
N ALA A 82 24.78 16.86 21.92
CA ALA A 82 23.55 16.35 21.33
C ALA A 82 23.08 15.14 22.14
N THR A 83 21.80 15.13 22.47
CA THR A 83 21.20 14.00 23.19
C THR A 83 21.21 12.78 22.28
N ARG A 84 21.21 11.57 22.88
CA ARG A 84 21.20 10.32 22.12
C ARG A 84 20.05 10.22 21.08
N PRO A 85 18.80 10.64 21.38
CA PRO A 85 17.74 10.66 20.39
C PRO A 85 18.05 11.57 19.19
N GLU A 86 18.57 12.77 19.44
CA GLU A 86 18.95 13.72 18.39
C GLU A 86 20.05 13.13 17.49
N LEU A 87 21.04 12.45 18.06
CA LEU A 87 22.08 11.76 17.28
C LEU A 87 21.48 10.68 16.35
N LEU A 88 20.58 9.85 16.87
CA LEU A 88 19.94 8.80 16.06
C LEU A 88 19.09 9.41 14.94
N ASP A 89 18.37 10.50 15.21
CA ASP A 89 17.56 11.18 14.20
C ASP A 89 18.43 11.78 13.08
N VAL A 90 19.56 12.38 13.43
CA VAL A 90 20.51 12.87 12.42
C VAL A 90 21.09 11.71 11.59
N LEU A 91 21.44 10.58 12.21
CA LEU A 91 21.95 9.41 11.49
C LEU A 91 20.90 8.78 10.57
N ARG A 92 19.64 8.71 11.01
CA ARG A 92 18.53 8.29 10.15
C ARG A 92 18.37 9.21 8.95
N ALA A 93 18.41 10.52 9.17
CA ALA A 93 18.31 11.51 8.10
C ALA A 93 19.49 11.39 7.11
N ALA A 94 20.70 11.16 7.59
CA ALA A 94 21.87 10.93 6.75
C ALA A 94 21.74 9.63 5.94
N GLY A 95 21.34 8.52 6.59
CA GLY A 95 21.10 7.25 5.93
C GLY A 95 20.05 7.38 4.82
N ALA A 96 18.94 8.05 5.11
CA ALA A 96 17.89 8.29 4.12
C ALA A 96 18.38 9.11 2.91
N ALA A 97 19.17 10.17 3.13
CA ALA A 97 19.70 11.00 2.06
C ALA A 97 20.71 10.24 1.16
N ASP A 98 21.59 9.45 1.78
CA ASP A 98 22.57 8.63 1.06
C ASP A 98 21.88 7.50 0.28
N GLY A 99 20.86 6.87 0.89
CA GLY A 99 20.04 5.83 0.26
C GLY A 99 19.31 6.33 -0.98
N ALA A 100 18.63 7.48 -0.87
CA ALA A 100 17.96 8.12 -2.01
C ALA A 100 18.94 8.46 -3.15
N THR A 101 20.15 8.93 -2.81
CA THR A 101 21.20 9.22 -3.80
C THR A 101 21.67 7.96 -4.51
N ALA A 102 21.91 6.88 -3.76
CA ALA A 102 22.35 5.60 -4.32
C ALA A 102 21.28 4.98 -5.22
N ALA A 103 20.01 5.03 -4.80
CA ALA A 103 18.88 4.60 -5.61
C ALA A 103 18.78 5.39 -6.93
N ALA A 104 18.93 6.72 -6.91
CA ALA A 104 18.90 7.54 -8.12
C ALA A 104 19.96 7.14 -9.16
N TRP A 105 21.16 6.78 -8.72
CA TRP A 105 22.21 6.27 -9.60
C TRP A 105 21.88 4.89 -10.17
N TRP A 106 21.45 3.96 -9.32
CA TRP A 106 21.04 2.63 -9.74
C TRP A 106 19.91 2.67 -10.77
N LEU A 107 18.91 3.54 -10.53
CA LEU A 107 17.77 3.72 -11.41
C LEU A 107 18.18 4.14 -12.82
N GLN A 108 19.25 4.94 -12.97
CA GLN A 108 19.72 5.39 -14.28
C GLN A 108 20.09 4.22 -15.20
N ASP A 109 20.70 3.17 -14.63
CA ASP A 109 21.18 1.99 -15.34
C ASP A 109 20.10 0.89 -15.46
N THR A 110 19.13 0.83 -14.54
CA THR A 110 18.10 -0.22 -14.53
C THR A 110 16.82 0.12 -15.28
N ILE A 111 16.23 1.31 -15.06
CA ILE A 111 14.97 1.72 -15.74
C ILE A 111 15.04 3.12 -16.38
N GLY A 112 16.13 3.86 -16.16
CA GLY A 112 16.36 5.21 -16.64
C GLY A 112 17.02 5.27 -18.01
N GLY A 113 17.65 6.42 -18.31
CA GLY A 113 18.15 6.73 -19.67
C GLY A 113 19.31 5.85 -20.17
N ARG A 114 19.93 5.04 -19.32
CA ARG A 114 20.98 4.07 -19.72
C ARG A 114 20.49 2.63 -19.76
N ALA A 115 19.26 2.38 -19.31
CA ALA A 115 18.68 1.05 -19.34
C ALA A 115 18.42 0.60 -20.78
N GLY A 116 18.75 -0.66 -21.07
CA GLY A 116 18.36 -1.32 -22.31
C GLY A 116 17.10 -2.17 -22.14
N GLY A 117 16.39 -2.45 -23.24
CA GLY A 117 15.24 -3.35 -23.25
C GLY A 117 13.93 -2.71 -22.76
N ASP A 118 12.99 -3.56 -22.33
CA ASP A 118 11.69 -3.12 -21.83
C ASP A 118 11.77 -2.66 -20.37
N THR A 119 11.92 -1.34 -20.23
CA THR A 119 11.99 -0.66 -18.92
C THR A 119 10.67 -0.71 -18.15
N ALA A 120 9.51 -0.84 -18.82
CA ALA A 120 8.22 -0.96 -18.14
C ALA A 120 8.05 -2.37 -17.57
N ALA A 121 8.34 -3.41 -18.35
CA ALA A 121 8.34 -4.78 -17.83
C ALA A 121 9.35 -4.96 -16.68
N THR A 122 10.50 -4.28 -16.75
CA THR A 122 11.49 -4.28 -15.66
C THR A 122 10.98 -3.57 -14.41
N ALA A 123 10.33 -2.40 -14.56
CA ALA A 123 9.73 -1.68 -13.44
C ALA A 123 8.64 -2.51 -12.72
N ARG A 124 7.79 -3.25 -13.45
CA ARG A 124 6.76 -4.11 -12.83
C ARG A 124 7.38 -5.21 -11.99
N ARG A 125 8.34 -5.94 -12.57
CA ARG A 125 9.10 -6.99 -11.85
C ARG A 125 9.76 -6.48 -10.57
N ILE A 126 10.25 -5.23 -10.57
CA ILE A 126 10.84 -4.62 -9.38
C ILE A 126 9.76 -4.36 -8.32
N LEU A 127 8.60 -3.80 -8.69
CA LEU A 127 7.50 -3.59 -7.76
C LEU A 127 6.98 -4.92 -7.19
N ASP A 128 6.69 -5.89 -8.06
CA ASP A 128 6.25 -7.23 -7.65
C ASP A 128 7.25 -7.87 -6.66
N GLY A 129 8.56 -7.75 -6.94
CA GLY A 129 9.61 -8.26 -6.05
C GLY A 129 9.77 -7.49 -4.74
N ILE A 130 9.42 -6.19 -4.70
CA ILE A 130 9.36 -5.44 -3.43
C ILE A 130 8.17 -5.94 -2.59
N ASP A 131 7.01 -6.12 -3.22
CA ASP A 131 5.78 -6.52 -2.53
C ASP A 131 5.83 -7.97 -2.03
N ASP A 132 6.45 -8.87 -2.81
CA ASP A 132 6.68 -10.27 -2.45
C ASP A 132 7.88 -10.49 -1.51
N GLU A 133 8.62 -9.43 -1.16
CA GLU A 133 9.90 -9.48 -0.45
C GLU A 133 10.92 -10.44 -1.14
N ASP A 134 10.92 -10.51 -2.48
CA ASP A 134 11.76 -11.42 -3.26
C ASP A 134 13.25 -11.07 -3.09
N PRO A 135 14.06 -11.94 -2.47
CA PRO A 135 15.50 -11.71 -2.32
C PRO A 135 16.20 -11.50 -3.65
N ALA A 136 15.76 -12.13 -4.74
CA ALA A 136 16.38 -11.98 -6.05
C ALA A 136 16.24 -10.56 -6.63
N VAL A 137 15.23 -9.80 -6.20
CA VAL A 137 15.06 -8.39 -6.55
C VAL A 137 15.74 -7.50 -5.50
N LEU A 138 15.48 -7.73 -4.22
CA LEU A 138 16.02 -6.91 -3.13
C LEU A 138 17.55 -6.95 -3.04
N ASP A 139 18.19 -8.09 -3.34
CA ASP A 139 19.65 -8.22 -3.36
C ASP A 139 20.29 -7.45 -4.53
N THR A 140 19.51 -6.98 -5.51
CA THR A 140 20.01 -6.10 -6.58
C THR A 140 20.05 -4.63 -6.18
N PHE A 141 19.40 -4.25 -5.08
CA PHE A 141 19.33 -2.87 -4.64
C PHE A 141 20.68 -2.41 -4.09
N PRO A 142 20.97 -1.09 -4.19
CA PRO A 142 22.11 -0.52 -3.50
C PRO A 142 22.10 -0.92 -2.02
N SER A 143 23.17 -1.57 -1.59
CA SER A 143 23.41 -1.89 -0.18
C SER A 143 24.50 -0.99 0.36
N PRO A 144 24.39 -0.51 1.62
CA PRO A 144 25.42 0.33 2.23
C PRO A 144 26.75 -0.42 2.45
N VAL A 145 26.78 -1.74 2.22
CA VAL A 145 27.98 -2.60 2.36
C VAL A 145 28.64 -2.91 1.01
N GLN A 146 27.96 -2.67 -0.12
CA GLN A 146 28.48 -3.01 -1.44
C GLN A 146 29.31 -1.89 -2.05
N ASP A 147 30.50 -2.26 -2.50
CA ASP A 147 31.55 -1.41 -3.06
C ASP A 147 31.19 -0.91 -4.48
N TRP A 148 30.18 -0.04 -4.58
CA TRP A 148 29.80 0.55 -5.85
C TRP A 148 30.85 1.59 -6.28
N ALA A 149 31.89 1.13 -6.98
CA ALA A 149 32.93 1.90 -7.72
C ALA A 149 33.55 3.15 -7.04
N GLY A 150 33.29 3.36 -5.75
CA GLY A 150 33.59 4.60 -5.04
C GLY A 150 33.45 4.52 -3.51
N GLY A 151 33.20 3.33 -2.94
CA GLY A 151 33.26 3.08 -1.50
C GLY A 151 32.37 3.99 -0.66
N ILE A 152 31.06 3.73 -0.64
CA ILE A 152 30.22 4.23 0.47
C ILE A 152 30.47 3.28 1.64
N ASP A 153 31.44 3.62 2.49
CA ASP A 153 31.61 2.91 3.75
C ASP A 153 30.46 3.30 4.69
N VAL A 154 29.71 2.27 5.13
CA VAL A 154 28.91 2.18 6.38
C VAL A 154 29.48 3.13 7.45
N PRO A 155 28.66 3.90 8.20
CA PRO A 155 29.06 5.21 8.70
C PRO A 155 30.40 5.15 9.42
N ARG A 156 31.45 5.64 8.75
CA ARG A 156 32.73 5.84 9.42
C ARG A 156 32.51 6.84 10.57
N PRO A 157 33.40 6.87 11.56
CA PRO A 157 33.45 7.94 12.54
C PRO A 157 33.37 9.33 11.90
N ALA A 158 33.87 9.51 10.68
CA ALA A 158 33.73 10.74 9.90
C ALA A 158 32.29 11.07 9.46
N THR A 159 31.46 10.08 9.13
CA THR A 159 30.03 10.29 8.82
C THR A 159 29.27 10.70 10.06
N VAL A 160 29.56 10.07 11.20
CA VAL A 160 29.02 10.48 12.50
C VAL A 160 29.51 11.88 12.86
N SER A 161 30.82 12.15 12.81
CA SER A 161 31.41 13.47 13.05
C SER A 161 30.82 14.56 12.15
N ALA A 162 30.60 14.28 10.87
CA ALA A 162 30.01 15.21 9.93
C ALA A 162 28.52 15.47 10.23
N ALA A 163 27.79 14.43 10.62
CA ALA A 163 26.40 14.51 11.06
C ALA A 163 26.23 15.33 12.35
N VAL A 164 27.05 15.07 13.38
CA VAL A 164 26.95 15.77 14.68
C VAL A 164 27.77 17.06 14.76
N GLY A 165 28.55 17.38 13.72
CA GLY A 165 29.43 18.55 13.67
C GLY A 165 30.58 18.54 14.70
N SER A 166 30.93 17.38 15.28
CA SER A 166 32.06 17.27 16.20
C SER A 166 32.69 15.87 16.22
N ASP A 167 34.03 15.82 16.16
CA ASP A 167 34.80 14.60 16.37
C ASP A 167 34.65 14.03 17.79
N HIS A 168 34.24 14.87 18.73
CA HIS A 168 34.06 14.47 20.12
C HIS A 168 32.84 13.57 20.33
N ALA A 169 31.73 13.82 19.63
CA ALA A 169 30.50 13.03 19.77
C ALA A 169 30.70 11.54 19.41
N ALA A 170 31.48 11.26 18.35
CA ALA A 170 31.81 9.91 17.93
C ALA A 170 32.65 9.15 18.99
N SER A 171 33.55 9.86 19.70
CA SER A 171 34.38 9.25 20.75
C SER A 171 33.64 8.91 22.05
N LEU A 172 32.41 9.41 22.23
CA LEU A 172 31.61 9.22 23.44
C LEU A 172 30.67 8.00 23.38
N LEU A 173 30.52 7.39 22.20
CA LEU A 173 29.65 6.23 22.01
C LEU A 173 30.36 4.95 22.49
N THR A 174 29.66 4.17 23.32
CA THR A 174 30.04 2.80 23.66
C THR A 174 29.84 1.86 22.46
N GLY A 175 30.38 0.64 22.52
CA GLY A 175 30.20 -0.34 21.44
C GLY A 175 28.73 -0.66 21.12
N GLU A 176 27.87 -0.76 22.13
CA GLU A 176 26.42 -0.95 21.93
C GLU A 176 25.76 0.28 21.28
N GLN A 177 26.19 1.49 21.66
CA GLN A 177 25.69 2.73 21.09
C GLN A 177 26.12 2.91 19.64
N TRP A 178 27.34 2.47 19.30
CA TRP A 178 27.83 2.39 17.94
C TRP A 178 26.99 1.44 17.09
N GLN A 179 26.68 0.25 17.61
CA GLN A 179 25.82 -0.70 16.89
C GLN A 179 24.44 -0.10 16.61
N GLN A 180 23.81 0.54 17.60
CA GLN A 180 22.50 1.18 17.40
C GLN A 180 22.54 2.34 16.41
N ALA A 181 23.63 3.10 16.39
CA ALA A 181 23.85 4.17 15.42
C ALA A 181 24.01 3.62 13.99
N GLU A 182 24.77 2.53 13.83
CA GLU A 182 24.93 1.84 12.55
C GLU A 182 23.61 1.23 12.07
N ASP A 183 22.86 0.57 12.95
CA ASP A 183 21.57 -0.04 12.63
C ASP A 183 20.57 1.07 12.21
N ALA A 184 20.48 2.17 12.95
CA ALA A 184 19.59 3.28 12.61
C ALA A 184 19.92 3.91 11.24
N TYR A 185 21.20 4.07 10.92
CA TYR A 185 21.63 4.55 9.60
C TYR A 185 21.30 3.54 8.51
N ARG A 186 21.64 2.25 8.71
CA ARG A 186 21.44 1.18 7.73
C ARG A 186 19.96 0.98 7.42
N ASP A 187 19.12 0.97 8.44
CA ASP A 187 17.67 0.83 8.31
C ASP A 187 17.10 2.00 7.49
N SER A 188 17.44 3.25 7.84
CA SER A 188 16.97 4.41 7.08
C SER A 188 17.52 4.49 5.66
N TYR A 189 18.75 4.02 5.43
CA TYR A 189 19.32 3.89 4.08
C TYR A 189 18.53 2.89 3.24
N SER A 190 18.32 1.67 3.76
CA SER A 190 17.59 0.62 3.04
C SER A 190 16.14 1.01 2.77
N ILE A 191 15.46 1.65 3.74
CA ILE A 191 14.12 2.20 3.55
C ILE A 191 14.12 3.22 2.40
N ALA A 192 15.01 4.21 2.45
CA ALA A 192 15.06 5.25 1.42
C ALA A 192 15.42 4.71 0.03
N VAL A 193 16.28 3.69 -0.06
CA VAL A 193 16.58 3.01 -1.33
C VAL A 193 15.32 2.38 -1.90
N THR A 194 14.63 1.54 -1.12
CA THR A 194 13.41 0.86 -1.56
C THR A 194 12.32 1.85 -1.93
N ASP A 195 12.07 2.86 -1.09
CA ASP A 195 11.05 3.88 -1.34
C ASP A 195 11.33 4.68 -2.62
N THR A 196 12.59 5.07 -2.84
CA THR A 196 13.00 5.83 -4.03
C THR A 196 12.88 4.98 -5.29
N ILE A 197 13.29 3.71 -5.24
CA ILE A 197 13.17 2.78 -6.36
C ILE A 197 11.70 2.50 -6.69
N ALA A 198 10.88 2.24 -5.68
CA ALA A 198 9.45 2.02 -5.84
C ALA A 198 8.77 3.24 -6.46
N ALA A 199 9.02 4.44 -5.94
CA ALA A 199 8.46 5.68 -6.48
C ALA A 199 8.82 5.89 -7.96
N ALA A 200 10.07 5.64 -8.35
CA ALA A 200 10.50 5.76 -9.73
C ALA A 200 9.86 4.70 -10.65
N CYS A 201 9.71 3.46 -10.18
CA CYS A 201 9.00 2.41 -10.92
C CYS A 201 7.53 2.77 -11.11
N ARG A 202 6.85 3.23 -10.06
CA ARG A 202 5.45 3.68 -10.10
C ARG A 202 5.25 4.84 -11.05
N HIS A 203 6.11 5.87 -10.98
CA HIS A 203 6.07 6.99 -11.92
C HIS A 203 6.24 6.52 -13.37
N ARG A 204 7.15 5.58 -13.62
CA ARG A 204 7.38 5.02 -14.96
C ARG A 204 6.19 4.23 -15.49
N LEU A 205 5.47 3.54 -14.59
CA LEU A 205 4.33 2.70 -14.91
C LEU A 205 2.99 3.42 -14.84
N HIS A 206 2.97 4.69 -14.45
CA HIS A 206 1.72 5.38 -14.17
C HIS A 206 0.83 5.41 -15.42
N PRO A 207 -0.37 4.80 -15.39
CA PRO A 207 -1.18 4.59 -16.59
C PRO A 207 -1.67 5.88 -17.24
N ASN A 208 -1.80 6.96 -16.46
CA ASN A 208 -2.18 8.29 -16.95
C ASN A 208 -0.99 9.25 -17.10
N GLY A 209 0.23 8.79 -16.81
CA GLY A 209 1.44 9.62 -16.86
C GLY A 209 1.54 10.76 -15.83
N ASP A 210 0.70 10.76 -14.80
CA ASP A 210 0.85 11.64 -13.63
C ASP A 210 1.76 11.00 -12.55
N ASP A 211 2.01 11.72 -11.47
CA ASP A 211 2.94 11.33 -10.39
C ASP A 211 2.23 10.87 -9.10
N ARG A 212 0.91 10.61 -9.15
CA ARG A 212 0.16 10.15 -7.98
C ARG A 212 0.58 8.73 -7.59
N ASP A 213 0.70 8.51 -6.28
CA ASP A 213 0.90 7.18 -5.74
C ASP A 213 -0.45 6.43 -5.64
N LEU A 214 -0.59 5.39 -6.45
CA LEU A 214 -1.76 4.51 -6.51
C LEU A 214 -1.57 3.26 -5.64
N SER A 215 -0.49 3.15 -4.85
CA SER A 215 -0.24 2.02 -3.94
C SER A 215 -1.39 1.76 -2.96
N HIS A 216 -2.12 2.82 -2.56
CA HIS A 216 -3.31 2.71 -1.73
C HIS A 216 -4.48 1.96 -2.41
N LEU A 217 -4.44 1.78 -3.73
CA LEU A 217 -5.38 1.01 -4.54
C LEU A 217 -4.84 -0.37 -4.94
N HIS A 218 -3.66 -0.76 -4.44
CA HIS A 218 -3.13 -2.11 -4.64
C HIS A 218 -4.17 -3.16 -4.22
N PRO A 219 -4.33 -4.28 -4.94
CA PRO A 219 -5.39 -5.27 -4.70
C PRO A 219 -5.46 -5.78 -3.25
N ASP A 220 -4.33 -5.91 -2.55
CA ASP A 220 -4.30 -6.30 -1.13
C ASP A 220 -4.90 -5.25 -0.18
N ASN A 221 -4.93 -4.00 -0.62
CA ASN A 221 -5.55 -2.88 0.11
C ASN A 221 -7.05 -2.73 -0.26
N VAL A 222 -7.51 -3.35 -1.35
CA VAL A 222 -8.91 -3.32 -1.79
C VAL A 222 -9.75 -4.29 -0.95
N THR A 223 -10.77 -3.75 -0.29
CA THR A 223 -11.66 -4.49 0.64
C THR A 223 -13.13 -4.13 0.37
N PHE A 224 -14.11 -4.80 1.01
CA PHE A 224 -15.56 -4.61 0.77
C PHE A 224 -16.19 -3.23 1.04
N GLY A 225 -16.10 -2.33 0.06
CA GLY A 225 -16.65 -0.98 0.05
C GLY A 225 -15.56 0.06 -0.24
N SER A 226 -14.32 -0.39 -0.54
CA SER A 226 -13.27 0.49 -1.05
C SER A 226 -13.43 0.70 -2.53
N VAL A 227 -13.07 1.90 -2.96
CA VAL A 227 -12.67 2.11 -4.34
C VAL A 227 -11.39 1.31 -4.60
N GLY A 228 -11.37 0.59 -5.71
CA GLY A 228 -10.20 -0.12 -6.21
C GLY A 228 -10.20 -0.12 -7.73
N VAL A 229 -9.11 -0.59 -8.31
CA VAL A 229 -9.04 -0.86 -9.74
C VAL A 229 -9.30 -2.35 -9.94
N PHE A 230 -10.15 -2.68 -10.90
CA PHE A 230 -10.52 -4.06 -11.20
C PHE A 230 -10.46 -4.33 -12.69
N SER A 231 -10.28 -5.60 -13.07
CA SER A 231 -10.29 -6.04 -14.47
C SER A 231 -11.02 -7.37 -14.60
N GLY A 232 -11.57 -7.60 -15.79
CA GLY A 232 -12.18 -8.88 -16.15
C GLY A 232 -11.13 -9.86 -16.65
N ASP A 233 -11.35 -11.15 -16.41
CA ASP A 233 -10.52 -12.26 -16.91
C ASP A 233 -10.33 -12.25 -18.44
N TRP A 234 -11.34 -11.83 -19.18
CA TRP A 234 -11.29 -11.65 -20.64
C TRP A 234 -10.32 -10.56 -21.11
N ASN A 235 -9.80 -9.74 -20.19
CA ASN A 235 -8.87 -8.66 -20.49
C ASN A 235 -7.40 -9.06 -20.29
N ASP A 236 -7.15 -10.31 -19.87
CA ASP A 236 -5.81 -10.88 -19.88
C ASP A 236 -5.39 -11.15 -21.33
N ALA A 237 -4.35 -10.46 -21.80
CA ALA A 237 -3.89 -10.46 -23.19
C ALA A 237 -3.21 -11.78 -23.62
N GLY A 238 -3.57 -12.91 -23.00
CA GLY A 238 -3.11 -14.25 -23.35
C GLY A 238 -1.86 -14.69 -22.57
N VAL A 239 -2.08 -15.64 -21.67
CA VAL A 239 -1.15 -16.68 -21.18
C VAL A 239 0.32 -16.24 -21.10
N MET A 240 0.63 -15.45 -20.06
CA MET A 240 1.87 -15.40 -19.25
C MET A 240 1.92 -13.98 -18.68
N ALA A 241 2.22 -13.85 -17.38
CA ALA A 241 2.23 -12.60 -16.57
C ALA A 241 3.14 -11.45 -17.06
N ALA A 242 3.60 -11.46 -18.31
CA ALA A 242 4.52 -10.50 -18.89
C ALA A 242 3.83 -9.30 -19.59
N HIS A 243 2.54 -9.40 -19.92
CA HIS A 243 1.82 -8.32 -20.61
C HIS A 243 0.89 -7.56 -19.64
N PRO A 244 0.90 -6.21 -19.67
CA PRO A 244 0.00 -5.43 -18.85
C PRO A 244 -1.45 -5.70 -19.26
N LEU A 245 -2.36 -5.62 -18.30
CA LEU A 245 -3.79 -5.62 -18.56
C LEU A 245 -4.12 -4.43 -19.46
N THR A 246 -4.90 -4.65 -20.51
CA THR A 246 -5.22 -3.58 -21.48
C THR A 246 -5.94 -2.40 -20.83
N ALA A 247 -6.75 -2.69 -19.80
CA ALA A 247 -7.52 -1.70 -19.08
C ALA A 247 -7.79 -2.14 -17.62
N GLY A 248 -7.75 -1.18 -16.70
CA GLY A 248 -8.34 -1.30 -15.37
C GLY A 248 -9.58 -0.39 -15.28
N TYR A 249 -10.53 -0.77 -14.44
CA TYR A 249 -11.77 -0.04 -14.23
C TYR A 249 -11.85 0.38 -12.78
N VAL A 250 -12.22 1.65 -12.52
CA VAL A 250 -12.43 2.12 -11.15
C VAL A 250 -13.83 1.73 -10.68
N GLY A 251 -13.90 1.09 -9.52
CA GLY A 251 -15.17 0.73 -8.90
C GLY A 251 -15.04 0.54 -7.41
N THR A 252 -16.19 0.43 -6.74
CA THR A 252 -16.26 0.07 -5.33
C THR A 252 -16.51 -1.43 -5.19
N LEU A 253 -15.63 -2.15 -4.50
CA LEU A 253 -15.81 -3.58 -4.24
C LEU A 253 -17.03 -3.75 -3.32
N VAL A 254 -18.10 -4.41 -3.71
CA VAL A 254 -19.32 -4.53 -2.88
C VAL A 254 -19.58 -5.94 -2.38
N ASP A 255 -19.09 -6.97 -3.09
CA ASP A 255 -19.31 -8.37 -2.73
C ASP A 255 -18.24 -9.27 -3.36
N ARG A 256 -18.16 -10.54 -2.93
CA ARG A 256 -17.38 -11.58 -3.57
C ARG A 256 -18.28 -12.79 -3.82
N TRP A 257 -18.26 -13.28 -5.06
CA TRP A 257 -19.07 -14.43 -5.46
C TRP A 257 -18.18 -15.52 -6.04
N ASN A 258 -18.20 -16.71 -5.44
CA ASN A 258 -17.32 -17.83 -5.81
C ASN A 258 -15.82 -17.46 -5.85
N GLY A 259 -15.38 -16.57 -4.96
CA GLY A 259 -14.00 -16.07 -4.90
C GLY A 259 -13.73 -14.82 -5.76
N TRP A 260 -14.55 -14.56 -6.77
CA TRP A 260 -14.44 -13.42 -7.67
C TRP A 260 -14.99 -12.15 -7.04
N ALA A 261 -14.39 -11.01 -7.39
CA ALA A 261 -14.85 -9.71 -6.93
C ALA A 261 -16.15 -9.29 -7.62
N VAL A 262 -16.98 -8.53 -6.91
CA VAL A 262 -18.18 -7.88 -7.44
C VAL A 262 -18.03 -6.39 -7.17
N PHE A 263 -17.99 -5.58 -8.21
CA PHE A 263 -17.79 -4.14 -8.11
C PHE A 263 -19.06 -3.38 -8.49
N THR A 264 -19.30 -2.24 -7.85
CA THR A 264 -20.18 -1.21 -8.40
C THR A 264 -19.34 -0.17 -9.12
N CYS A 265 -19.75 0.24 -10.31
CA CYS A 265 -19.07 1.28 -11.08
C CYS A 265 -20.04 2.32 -11.63
N THR A 266 -19.51 3.46 -12.05
CA THR A 266 -20.31 4.53 -12.66
C THR A 266 -20.68 4.16 -14.09
N ARG A 267 -21.69 4.83 -14.65
CA ARG A 267 -22.10 4.62 -16.05
C ARG A 267 -20.94 4.74 -17.07
N PRO A 268 -20.07 5.76 -17.01
CA PRO A 268 -18.94 5.85 -17.94
C PRO A 268 -17.98 4.65 -17.86
N VAL A 269 -17.76 4.11 -16.66
CA VAL A 269 -16.94 2.91 -16.47
C VAL A 269 -17.64 1.68 -17.08
N ALA A 270 -18.95 1.52 -16.84
CA ALA A 270 -19.73 0.45 -17.44
C ALA A 270 -19.75 0.51 -18.98
N GLU A 271 -19.87 1.71 -19.56
CA GLU A 271 -19.81 1.91 -21.02
C GLU A 271 -18.44 1.52 -21.59
N ALA A 272 -17.36 1.82 -20.88
CA ALA A 272 -16.02 1.39 -21.26
C ALA A 272 -15.86 -0.12 -21.19
N ILE A 273 -16.35 -0.78 -20.15
CA ILE A 273 -16.35 -2.24 -20.04
C ILE A 273 -17.03 -2.89 -21.25
N VAL A 274 -18.24 -2.43 -21.62
CA VAL A 274 -18.98 -2.95 -22.77
C VAL A 274 -18.20 -2.72 -24.08
N THR A 275 -17.59 -1.55 -24.22
CA THR A 275 -16.80 -1.19 -25.40
C THR A 275 -15.53 -2.03 -25.53
N ASP A 276 -14.78 -2.17 -24.44
CA ASP A 276 -13.50 -2.87 -24.42
C ASP A 276 -13.71 -4.38 -24.62
N GLN A 277 -14.76 -4.97 -24.05
CA GLN A 277 -15.09 -6.37 -24.30
C GLN A 277 -15.50 -6.60 -25.77
N GLN A 278 -16.22 -5.67 -26.39
CA GLN A 278 -16.55 -5.76 -27.81
C GLN A 278 -15.28 -5.69 -28.68
N GLN A 279 -14.30 -4.88 -28.31
CA GLN A 279 -13.01 -4.83 -29.02
C GLN A 279 -12.24 -6.16 -28.92
N VAL A 280 -12.21 -6.79 -27.74
CA VAL A 280 -11.59 -8.12 -27.55
C VAL A 280 -12.29 -9.17 -28.42
N ARG A 281 -13.63 -9.15 -28.47
CA ARG A 281 -14.42 -10.03 -29.34
C ARG A 281 -14.11 -9.83 -30.81
N ASP A 282 -14.02 -8.58 -31.26
CA ASP A 282 -13.70 -8.25 -32.65
C ASP A 282 -12.29 -8.68 -33.05
N ALA A 283 -11.31 -8.51 -32.14
CA ALA A 283 -9.94 -8.98 -32.33
C ALA A 283 -9.88 -10.51 -32.45
N TYR A 284 -10.51 -11.24 -31.52
CA TYR A 284 -10.57 -12.70 -31.56
C TYR A 284 -11.25 -13.22 -32.83
N ARG A 285 -12.35 -12.57 -33.25
CA ARG A 285 -13.04 -12.90 -34.50
C ARG A 285 -12.14 -12.70 -35.72
N ALA A 286 -11.32 -11.64 -35.73
CA ALA A 286 -10.34 -11.40 -36.78
C ALA A 286 -9.24 -12.47 -36.78
N ASP A 287 -8.78 -12.91 -35.60
CA ASP A 287 -7.80 -13.99 -35.47
C ASP A 287 -8.34 -15.33 -35.97
N LEU A 288 -9.60 -15.68 -35.65
CA LEU A 288 -10.26 -16.87 -36.20
C LEU A 288 -10.36 -16.81 -37.73
N ALA A 289 -10.71 -15.64 -38.28
CA ALA A 289 -10.77 -15.43 -39.72
C ALA A 289 -9.37 -15.58 -40.36
N ALA A 290 -8.32 -15.04 -39.74
CA ALA A 290 -6.94 -15.19 -40.18
C ALA A 290 -6.46 -16.65 -40.09
N ALA A 291 -6.94 -17.41 -39.11
CA ALA A 291 -6.69 -18.84 -38.96
C ALA A 291 -7.48 -19.72 -39.95
N GLY A 292 -8.34 -19.12 -40.79
CA GLY A 292 -9.08 -19.82 -41.84
C GLY A 292 -10.39 -20.47 -41.38
N VAL A 293 -10.93 -20.06 -40.21
CA VAL A 293 -12.25 -20.51 -39.76
C VAL A 293 -13.32 -20.04 -40.77
N PRO A 294 -14.27 -20.91 -41.19
CA PRO A 294 -15.33 -20.53 -42.12
C PRO A 294 -16.16 -19.34 -41.61
N ALA A 295 -16.54 -18.43 -42.52
CA ALA A 295 -17.31 -17.24 -42.16
C ALA A 295 -18.62 -17.53 -41.41
N ALA A 296 -19.25 -18.67 -41.70
CA ALA A 296 -20.47 -19.12 -41.01
C ALA A 296 -20.24 -19.56 -39.56
N ASP A 297 -19.00 -19.86 -39.16
CA ASP A 297 -18.62 -20.32 -37.83
C ASP A 297 -18.00 -19.23 -36.96
N LEU A 298 -17.59 -18.09 -37.53
CA LEU A 298 -16.87 -17.04 -36.81
C LEU A 298 -17.65 -16.51 -35.61
N ASP A 299 -18.90 -16.10 -35.83
CA ASP A 299 -19.74 -15.51 -34.79
C ASP A 299 -20.08 -16.56 -33.71
N ARG A 300 -20.35 -17.80 -34.12
CA ARG A 300 -20.61 -18.92 -33.20
C ARG A 300 -19.41 -19.16 -32.29
N GLN A 301 -18.20 -19.32 -32.83
CA GLN A 301 -17.01 -19.57 -32.03
C GLN A 301 -16.62 -18.37 -31.16
N THR A 302 -16.89 -17.14 -31.61
CA THR A 302 -16.68 -15.95 -30.78
C THR A 302 -17.66 -15.91 -29.60
N ASP A 303 -18.93 -16.26 -29.83
CA ASP A 303 -19.96 -16.33 -28.80
C ASP A 303 -19.79 -17.55 -27.85
N GLU A 304 -19.10 -18.61 -28.30
CA GLU A 304 -18.70 -19.76 -27.47
C GLU A 304 -17.51 -19.43 -26.53
N THR A 305 -16.69 -18.43 -26.89
CA THR A 305 -15.50 -18.04 -26.10
C THR A 305 -15.79 -16.83 -25.20
N TYR A 306 -16.52 -15.84 -25.71
CA TYR A 306 -16.79 -14.59 -25.00
C TYR A 306 -18.28 -14.32 -24.89
N THR A 307 -18.71 -13.81 -23.74
CA THR A 307 -20.06 -13.25 -23.56
C THR A 307 -20.27 -12.06 -24.51
N ARG A 308 -21.49 -11.83 -25.00
CA ARG A 308 -21.83 -10.63 -25.79
C ARG A 308 -22.44 -9.56 -24.89
N LEU A 309 -21.85 -8.37 -24.86
CA LEU A 309 -22.40 -7.21 -24.15
C LEU A 309 -23.07 -6.22 -25.09
N SER A 310 -24.19 -5.66 -24.65
CA SER A 310 -24.89 -4.61 -25.36
C SER A 310 -25.72 -3.76 -24.40
N TRP A 311 -26.16 -2.59 -24.87
CA TRP A 311 -27.08 -1.72 -24.14
C TRP A 311 -28.51 -1.88 -24.64
N ASP A 312 -29.45 -2.02 -23.71
CA ASP A 312 -30.89 -1.89 -23.93
C ASP A 312 -31.40 -0.75 -23.04
N GLY A 313 -31.36 0.47 -23.58
CA GLY A 313 -31.61 1.70 -22.82
C GLY A 313 -30.51 1.96 -21.79
N ASP A 314 -30.85 1.87 -20.50
CA ASP A 314 -29.95 2.00 -19.37
C ASP A 314 -29.53 0.65 -18.77
N VAL A 315 -29.97 -0.47 -19.35
CA VAL A 315 -29.64 -1.81 -18.90
C VAL A 315 -28.53 -2.41 -19.75
N ILE A 316 -27.50 -2.95 -19.11
CA ILE A 316 -26.50 -3.79 -19.78
C ILE A 316 -27.13 -5.17 -19.97
N VAL A 317 -27.12 -5.66 -21.20
CA VAL A 317 -27.55 -7.00 -21.55
C VAL A 317 -26.31 -7.86 -21.82
N ALA A 318 -26.13 -8.84 -20.94
CA ALA A 318 -25.10 -9.84 -20.99
C ALA A 318 -25.67 -11.14 -21.57
N ASP A 319 -25.39 -11.41 -22.83
CA ASP A 319 -25.88 -12.61 -23.52
C ASP A 319 -24.79 -13.69 -23.54
N SER A 320 -24.94 -14.67 -22.65
CA SER A 320 -24.01 -15.80 -22.47
C SER A 320 -24.67 -17.13 -22.86
N ARG A 321 -25.76 -17.10 -23.61
CA ARG A 321 -26.52 -18.31 -24.00
C ARG A 321 -25.66 -19.33 -24.75
N THR A 322 -24.83 -18.84 -25.67
CA THR A 322 -23.91 -19.69 -26.44
C THR A 322 -22.76 -20.20 -25.57
N LEU A 323 -22.17 -19.34 -24.74
CA LEU A 323 -21.05 -19.67 -23.85
C LEU A 323 -21.41 -20.79 -22.84
N HIS A 324 -22.63 -20.79 -22.34
CA HIS A 324 -23.08 -21.76 -21.33
C HIS A 324 -23.99 -22.88 -21.86
N ASP A 325 -24.32 -22.87 -23.16
CA ASP A 325 -25.36 -23.74 -23.76
C ASP A 325 -26.67 -23.71 -22.94
N ASP A 326 -27.04 -22.52 -22.46
CA ASP A 326 -28.24 -22.30 -21.64
C ASP A 326 -29.09 -21.19 -22.26
N PRO A 327 -30.30 -21.49 -22.78
CA PRO A 327 -31.17 -20.48 -23.41
C PRO A 327 -31.65 -19.39 -22.44
N GLN A 328 -31.51 -19.57 -21.12
CA GLN A 328 -31.86 -18.60 -20.09
C GLN A 328 -30.66 -17.81 -19.56
N ALA A 329 -29.44 -18.06 -20.03
CA ALA A 329 -28.23 -17.34 -19.62
C ALA A 329 -28.14 -15.93 -20.26
N ILE A 330 -29.14 -15.10 -19.97
CA ILE A 330 -29.13 -13.67 -20.24
C ILE A 330 -29.22 -12.95 -18.90
N GLU A 331 -28.20 -12.17 -18.59
CA GLU A 331 -28.19 -11.29 -17.42
C GLU A 331 -28.49 -9.85 -17.84
N ARG A 332 -29.27 -9.15 -17.00
CA ARG A 332 -29.72 -7.78 -17.24
C ARG A 332 -29.35 -6.92 -16.04
N ILE A 333 -28.38 -6.03 -16.23
CA ILE A 333 -27.80 -5.21 -15.17
C ILE A 333 -28.28 -3.77 -15.36
N GLY A 334 -29.27 -3.37 -14.56
CA GLY A 334 -29.73 -1.99 -14.48
C GLY A 334 -28.93 -1.17 -13.46
N PRO A 335 -29.02 0.17 -13.52
CA PRO A 335 -28.43 1.01 -12.49
C PRO A 335 -29.17 0.87 -11.15
N ASP A 336 -28.43 1.05 -10.05
CA ASP A 336 -28.98 1.21 -8.70
C ASP A 336 -29.66 2.60 -8.54
N GLU A 337 -30.20 2.88 -7.34
CA GLU A 337 -30.82 4.17 -7.02
C GLU A 337 -29.85 5.36 -7.16
N GLN A 338 -28.54 5.11 -7.14
CA GLN A 338 -27.48 6.10 -7.32
C GLN A 338 -26.95 6.16 -8.77
N GLY A 339 -27.54 5.41 -9.71
CA GLY A 339 -27.11 5.38 -11.10
C GLY A 339 -25.87 4.52 -11.38
N ARG A 340 -25.47 3.66 -10.43
CA ARG A 340 -24.28 2.80 -10.53
C ARG A 340 -24.64 1.39 -10.96
N TYR A 341 -23.71 0.71 -11.61
CA TYR A 341 -23.89 -0.64 -12.15
C TYR A 341 -23.14 -1.65 -11.29
N VAL A 342 -23.83 -2.69 -10.81
CA VAL A 342 -23.19 -3.83 -10.13
C VAL A 342 -22.70 -4.79 -11.21
N VAL A 343 -21.39 -4.80 -11.47
CA VAL A 343 -20.76 -5.79 -12.35
C VAL A 343 -20.38 -7.01 -11.52
N MET A 344 -21.03 -8.15 -11.80
CA MET A 344 -20.97 -9.35 -10.95
C MET A 344 -20.48 -10.60 -11.66
N GLY A 345 -20.23 -11.62 -10.83
CA GLY A 345 -19.42 -12.79 -11.11
C GLY A 345 -20.06 -13.92 -11.93
N ARG A 346 -21.31 -13.82 -12.40
CA ARG A 346 -22.03 -15.00 -12.92
C ARG A 346 -21.50 -15.52 -14.25
N SER A 347 -21.15 -14.62 -15.15
CA SER A 347 -20.57 -14.94 -16.47
C SER A 347 -19.22 -14.26 -16.71
N TRP A 348 -18.75 -13.45 -15.76
CA TRP A 348 -17.50 -12.70 -15.83
C TRP A 348 -16.74 -12.88 -14.54
N CYS A 349 -15.46 -13.19 -14.63
CA CYS A 349 -14.62 -13.25 -13.46
C CYS A 349 -13.90 -11.91 -13.31
N TRP A 350 -14.18 -11.19 -12.22
CA TRP A 350 -13.50 -9.92 -11.92
C TRP A 350 -12.52 -10.10 -10.79
N GLU A 351 -11.38 -9.42 -10.91
CA GLU A 351 -10.37 -9.35 -9.87
C GLU A 351 -10.02 -7.88 -9.59
N ALA A 352 -9.72 -7.59 -8.33
CA ALA A 352 -8.96 -6.37 -8.03
C ALA A 352 -7.56 -6.54 -8.61
N VAL A 353 -7.03 -5.52 -9.27
CA VAL A 353 -5.74 -5.58 -9.96
C VAL A 353 -4.89 -4.40 -9.55
N ASP A 354 -3.57 -4.56 -9.60
CA ASP A 354 -2.66 -3.46 -9.36
C ASP A 354 -2.85 -2.39 -10.45
N PRO A 355 -3.15 -1.12 -10.09
CA PRO A 355 -3.19 -0.01 -11.03
C PRO A 355 -1.97 0.07 -11.96
N TYR A 356 -0.77 -0.28 -11.48
CA TYR A 356 0.50 -0.26 -12.23
C TYR A 356 0.66 -1.44 -13.19
N HIS A 357 -0.20 -2.45 -13.09
CA HIS A 357 -0.31 -3.53 -14.09
C HIS A 357 -1.23 -3.17 -15.26
N CYS A 358 -2.01 -2.09 -15.13
CA CYS A 358 -2.93 -1.62 -16.17
C CYS A 358 -2.24 -0.70 -17.17
N ALA A 359 -2.47 -0.88 -18.47
CA ALA A 359 -2.00 0.04 -19.51
C ALA A 359 -2.81 1.34 -19.55
N ARG A 360 -4.06 1.29 -19.10
CA ARG A 360 -5.01 2.41 -19.00
C ARG A 360 -5.96 2.17 -17.83
N ILE A 361 -6.39 3.22 -17.15
CA ILE A 361 -7.46 3.13 -16.14
C ILE A 361 -8.66 3.97 -16.58
N VAL A 362 -9.86 3.43 -16.44
CA VAL A 362 -11.12 4.14 -16.70
C VAL A 362 -11.86 4.44 -15.41
N GLY A 363 -12.22 5.72 -15.24
CA GLY A 363 -12.95 6.22 -14.08
C GLY A 363 -12.09 7.16 -13.25
N ASP A 364 -12.73 7.82 -12.29
CA ASP A 364 -12.07 8.81 -11.44
C ASP A 364 -11.35 8.10 -10.29
N LEU A 365 -10.02 8.11 -10.34
CA LEU A 365 -9.18 7.63 -9.26
C LEU A 365 -9.30 8.57 -8.06
N PRO A 366 -9.57 8.05 -6.85
CA PRO A 366 -9.58 8.88 -5.66
C PRO A 366 -8.16 9.41 -5.36
N ASP A 367 -8.07 10.58 -4.74
CA ASP A 367 -6.81 10.97 -4.11
C ASP A 367 -6.49 10.04 -2.93
N PRO A 368 -5.21 9.87 -2.57
CA PRO A 368 -4.80 9.04 -1.42
C PRO A 368 -5.52 9.44 -0.13
N ASP A 369 -5.76 10.75 0.05
CA ASP A 369 -6.46 11.31 1.21
C ASP A 369 -7.99 11.41 1.01
N ALA A 370 -8.47 11.24 -0.23
CA ALA A 370 -9.89 11.31 -0.58
C ALA A 370 -10.61 9.95 -0.49
N SER A 371 -9.91 8.86 -0.22
CA SER A 371 -10.53 7.54 -0.05
C SER A 371 -10.15 6.96 1.32
N GLN A 372 -11.07 6.61 2.21
CA GLN A 372 -12.41 6.03 2.01
C GLN A 372 -13.36 6.59 3.09
N GLU A 373 -14.67 6.73 2.80
CA GLU A 373 -15.70 7.22 3.76
C GLU A 373 -15.95 6.24 4.92
N TRP A 374 -14.93 5.50 5.33
CA TRP A 374 -14.97 4.52 6.38
C TRP A 374 -13.54 4.18 6.82
N VAL A 375 -13.41 3.68 8.04
CA VAL A 375 -12.16 3.21 8.64
C VAL A 375 -12.33 1.74 8.99
N LEU A 376 -11.31 0.94 8.71
CA LEU A 376 -11.24 -0.43 9.23
C LEU A 376 -10.87 -0.39 10.70
N LEU A 377 -11.60 -1.15 11.50
CA LEU A 377 -11.16 -1.43 12.86
C LEU A 377 -9.86 -2.25 12.79
N THR A 378 -8.83 -1.79 13.52
CA THR A 378 -7.46 -2.34 13.45
C THR A 378 -7.43 -3.81 13.85
N HIS A 379 -8.29 -4.17 14.79
CA HIS A 379 -8.32 -5.43 15.48
C HIS A 379 -9.58 -6.25 15.22
N THR A 380 -10.61 -5.69 14.59
CA THR A 380 -11.82 -6.42 14.18
C THR A 380 -11.87 -6.54 12.65
N PRO A 381 -11.42 -7.67 12.06
CA PRO A 381 -11.26 -7.79 10.63
C PRO A 381 -12.61 -7.68 9.90
N TYR A 382 -12.54 -7.24 8.64
CA TYR A 382 -13.69 -7.05 7.76
C TYR A 382 -14.78 -6.11 8.29
N THR A 383 -14.51 -5.38 9.40
CA THR A 383 -15.44 -4.43 9.99
C THR A 383 -15.05 -3.02 9.64
N ARG A 384 -15.98 -2.33 8.99
CA ARG A 384 -15.86 -0.96 8.53
C ARG A 384 -16.86 -0.12 9.29
N VAL A 385 -16.39 1.04 9.72
CA VAL A 385 -17.22 2.04 10.38
C VAL A 385 -17.02 3.38 9.71
N GLY A 386 -17.91 4.35 9.88
CA GLY A 386 -17.72 5.69 9.30
C GLY A 386 -16.39 6.36 9.73
N PRO A 387 -15.98 7.45 9.07
CA PRO A 387 -14.70 8.13 9.35
C PRO A 387 -14.70 8.86 10.70
N ALA A 388 -15.84 8.91 11.38
CA ALA A 388 -15.99 9.52 12.69
C ALA A 388 -15.31 8.68 13.79
N PRO A 389 -14.58 9.28 14.74
CA PRO A 389 -13.69 8.60 15.68
C PRO A 389 -14.45 8.03 16.89
N TYR A 390 -15.57 7.35 16.67
CA TYR A 390 -16.22 6.62 17.74
C TYR A 390 -15.33 5.44 18.15
N THR A 391 -14.90 5.45 19.41
CA THR A 391 -14.08 4.39 20.00
C THR A 391 -14.67 3.95 21.33
N ILE A 392 -14.39 2.73 21.76
CA ILE A 392 -14.72 2.30 23.12
C ILE A 392 -13.44 2.29 23.96
N GLY A 393 -13.52 2.84 25.17
CA GLY A 393 -12.40 2.83 26.11
C GLY A 393 -12.85 2.71 27.55
N GLY A 394 -11.88 2.48 28.44
CA GLY A 394 -12.14 2.32 29.87
C GLY A 394 -13.01 1.11 30.18
N LEU A 395 -12.75 -0.02 29.52
CA LEU A 395 -13.50 -1.25 29.73
C LEU A 395 -13.22 -1.82 31.12
N VAL A 396 -14.29 -2.14 31.85
CA VAL A 396 -14.25 -2.69 33.21
C VAL A 396 -15.19 -3.89 33.30
N GLY A 397 -14.72 -4.96 33.93
CA GLY A 397 -15.55 -6.13 34.24
C GLY A 397 -16.68 -5.79 35.22
N MET A 398 -17.92 -6.09 34.86
CA MET A 398 -19.02 -6.04 35.81
C MET A 398 -19.05 -7.37 36.58
N GLY A 399 -19.01 -7.33 37.91
CA GLY A 399 -18.86 -8.50 38.80
C GLY A 399 -20.03 -9.50 38.83
N THR A 400 -20.87 -9.51 37.81
CA THR A 400 -22.00 -10.41 37.60
C THR A 400 -21.99 -10.81 36.12
N SER A 401 -22.66 -11.89 35.72
CA SER A 401 -22.72 -12.49 34.37
C SER A 401 -23.22 -11.60 33.21
N HIS A 402 -22.96 -10.29 33.24
CA HIS A 402 -23.49 -9.23 32.39
C HIS A 402 -22.43 -8.58 31.49
N GLY A 403 -21.27 -9.22 31.32
CA GLY A 403 -20.22 -8.78 30.40
C GLY A 403 -19.40 -7.60 30.92
N LEU A 404 -18.81 -6.85 29.98
CA LEU A 404 -18.00 -5.67 30.23
C LEU A 404 -18.84 -4.40 30.12
N ALA A 405 -18.42 -3.35 30.82
CA ALA A 405 -18.92 -2.00 30.67
C ALA A 405 -17.79 -1.08 30.18
N GLY A 406 -18.10 -0.13 29.30
CA GLY A 406 -17.12 0.83 28.78
C GLY A 406 -17.73 2.19 28.49
N ALA A 407 -16.90 3.13 28.05
CA ALA A 407 -17.34 4.42 27.55
C ALA A 407 -17.20 4.46 26.03
N LEU A 408 -18.30 4.75 25.34
CA LEU A 408 -18.25 5.21 23.95
C LEU A 408 -17.68 6.64 23.96
N ARG A 409 -16.66 6.88 23.15
CA ARG A 409 -15.94 8.14 23.07
C ARG A 409 -16.04 8.66 21.64
N TYR A 410 -16.17 9.97 21.51
CA TYR A 410 -16.02 10.68 20.25
C TYR A 410 -14.87 11.68 20.44
N ASP A 411 -13.86 11.61 19.57
CA ASP A 411 -12.65 12.43 19.66
C ASP A 411 -12.01 12.39 21.07
N ALA A 412 -11.79 11.16 21.55
CA ALA A 412 -11.31 10.84 22.90
C ALA A 412 -12.19 11.29 24.10
N ALA A 413 -13.26 12.05 23.89
CA ALA A 413 -14.18 12.46 24.94
C ALA A 413 -15.31 11.44 25.16
N PRO A 414 -15.61 11.00 26.39
CA PRO A 414 -16.71 10.08 26.64
C PRO A 414 -18.06 10.76 26.35
N VAL A 415 -18.87 10.13 25.50
CA VAL A 415 -20.19 10.64 25.09
C VAL A 415 -21.33 9.76 25.54
N ALA A 416 -21.10 8.45 25.73
CA ALA A 416 -22.08 7.50 26.26
C ALA A 416 -21.43 6.34 27.04
N ALA A 417 -22.21 5.65 27.86
CA ALA A 417 -21.84 4.39 28.49
C ALA A 417 -22.36 3.21 27.66
N VAL A 418 -21.51 2.19 27.49
CA VAL A 418 -21.83 0.93 26.78
C VAL A 418 -21.88 -0.20 27.81
N LEU A 419 -22.93 -1.01 27.77
CA LEU A 419 -23.10 -2.18 28.64
C LEU A 419 -23.34 -3.43 27.81
N GLY A 420 -23.05 -4.60 28.39
CA GLY A 420 -23.37 -5.89 27.78
C GLY A 420 -22.36 -6.34 26.72
N VAL A 421 -21.18 -5.71 26.68
CA VAL A 421 -20.09 -6.11 25.79
C VAL A 421 -19.65 -7.51 26.17
N THR A 422 -19.68 -8.42 25.21
CA THR A 422 -19.20 -9.79 25.39
C THR A 422 -17.75 -9.93 24.92
N ALA A 423 -16.96 -10.74 25.62
CA ALA A 423 -15.61 -11.08 25.16
C ALA A 423 -15.65 -11.86 23.84
N PHE A 424 -14.50 -11.94 23.16
CA PHE A 424 -14.22 -12.42 21.79
C PHE A 424 -15.02 -13.63 21.23
N THR A 425 -15.72 -14.42 22.04
CA THR A 425 -16.31 -15.72 21.66
C THR A 425 -17.85 -15.76 21.65
N SER A 426 -18.55 -14.66 21.96
CA SER A 426 -20.01 -14.64 21.94
C SER A 426 -20.54 -14.50 20.51
N ALA A 427 -21.39 -15.43 20.08
CA ALA A 427 -22.02 -15.41 18.76
C ALA A 427 -23.16 -14.39 18.64
N VAL A 428 -23.59 -13.76 19.74
CA VAL A 428 -24.76 -12.86 19.73
C VAL A 428 -24.33 -11.47 20.21
N PRO A 429 -24.45 -10.44 19.35
CA PRO A 429 -24.26 -9.07 19.76
C PRO A 429 -25.23 -8.69 20.88
N ALA A 430 -24.72 -8.11 21.95
CA ALA A 430 -25.48 -7.76 23.15
C ALA A 430 -25.13 -6.37 23.69
N ALA A 431 -24.15 -5.69 23.09
CA ALA A 431 -23.78 -4.35 23.51
C ALA A 431 -24.92 -3.35 23.24
N ARG A 432 -25.14 -2.45 24.20
CA ARG A 432 -26.14 -1.39 24.12
C ARG A 432 -25.67 -0.12 24.79
N LEU A 433 -26.11 1.02 24.27
CA LEU A 433 -25.99 2.31 24.95
C LEU A 433 -26.90 2.32 26.19
N ALA A 434 -26.33 2.72 27.33
CA ALA A 434 -27.03 2.69 28.62
C ALA A 434 -27.27 4.08 29.23
N ALA A 435 -26.37 5.02 28.97
CA ALA A 435 -26.50 6.41 29.39
C ALA A 435 -25.76 7.31 28.41
N THR A 436 -26.36 8.43 28.02
CA THR A 436 -25.75 9.42 27.13
C THR A 436 -25.46 10.71 27.89
N THR A 437 -24.46 11.45 27.43
CA THR A 437 -24.16 12.79 27.95
C THR A 437 -24.82 13.86 27.07
N GLY A 438 -24.82 15.12 27.51
CA GLY A 438 -25.26 16.24 26.67
C GLY A 438 -24.40 16.50 25.42
N ARG A 439 -23.32 15.73 25.22
CA ARG A 439 -22.45 15.78 24.03
C ARG A 439 -22.76 14.67 23.02
N PHE A 440 -23.66 13.74 23.35
CA PHE A 440 -24.00 12.64 22.47
C PHE A 440 -24.89 13.14 21.32
N ASP A 441 -24.34 13.10 20.12
CA ASP A 441 -25.07 13.38 18.89
C ASP A 441 -25.72 12.09 18.37
N ALA A 442 -27.03 11.95 18.59
CA ALA A 442 -27.76 10.76 18.18
C ALA A 442 -27.86 10.63 16.66
N ASP A 443 -28.00 11.74 15.92
CA ASP A 443 -28.09 11.72 14.46
C ASP A 443 -26.74 11.34 13.86
N GLY A 444 -25.65 11.92 14.38
CA GLY A 444 -24.29 11.54 13.99
C GLY A 444 -23.95 10.08 14.30
N TRP A 445 -24.41 9.54 15.45
CA TRP A 445 -24.26 8.12 15.78
C TRP A 445 -25.05 7.22 14.81
N LEU A 446 -26.30 7.56 14.50
CA LEU A 446 -27.11 6.78 13.55
C LEU A 446 -26.52 6.82 12.14
N ALA A 447 -25.99 7.96 11.69
CA ALA A 447 -25.26 8.08 10.42
C ALA A 447 -24.00 7.20 10.41
N PHE A 448 -23.26 7.16 11.52
CA PHE A 448 -22.09 6.29 11.68
C PHE A 448 -22.45 4.80 11.62
N VAL A 449 -23.55 4.39 12.28
CA VAL A 449 -24.05 3.01 12.22
C VAL A 449 -24.57 2.67 10.81
N ALA A 450 -25.26 3.60 10.14
CA ALA A 450 -25.84 3.37 8.82
C ALA A 450 -24.82 3.03 7.74
N VAL A 451 -23.58 3.53 7.87
CA VAL A 451 -22.47 3.21 6.95
C VAL A 451 -21.63 2.02 7.40
N ALA A 452 -21.84 1.51 8.63
CA ALA A 452 -21.04 0.41 9.15
C ALA A 452 -21.37 -0.92 8.47
N ARG A 453 -20.33 -1.69 8.12
CA ARG A 453 -20.44 -2.97 7.42
C ARG A 453 -19.51 -4.00 8.04
N ARG A 454 -19.95 -5.26 8.16
CA ARG A 454 -19.09 -6.41 8.48
C ARG A 454 -19.20 -7.41 7.33
N CYS A 455 -18.09 -7.70 6.66
CA CYS A 455 -18.08 -8.53 5.45
C CYS A 455 -19.04 -8.02 4.36
N GLY A 456 -19.17 -6.71 4.21
CA GLY A 456 -20.09 -6.09 3.23
C GLY A 456 -21.54 -5.97 3.71
N GLU A 457 -21.94 -6.67 4.77
CA GLU A 457 -23.32 -6.66 5.28
C GLU A 457 -23.57 -5.48 6.24
N PRO A 458 -24.72 -4.78 6.15
CA PRO A 458 -25.14 -3.76 7.11
C PRO A 458 -25.12 -4.25 8.56
N MET A 459 -24.50 -3.46 9.42
CA MET A 459 -24.44 -3.77 10.85
C MET A 459 -25.61 -3.14 11.60
N THR A 460 -26.12 -3.85 12.61
CA THR A 460 -27.01 -3.27 13.61
C THR A 460 -26.20 -2.40 14.58
N GLU A 461 -26.87 -1.48 15.29
CA GLU A 461 -26.22 -0.67 16.34
C GLU A 461 -25.48 -1.54 17.38
N ALA A 462 -26.09 -2.65 17.81
CA ALA A 462 -25.47 -3.58 18.76
C ALA A 462 -24.21 -4.22 18.17
N ALA A 463 -24.25 -4.64 16.90
CA ALA A 463 -23.09 -5.21 16.23
C ALA A 463 -21.94 -4.21 16.08
N VAL A 464 -22.22 -2.93 15.81
CA VAL A 464 -21.20 -1.87 15.75
C VAL A 464 -20.56 -1.67 17.11
N LEU A 465 -21.35 -1.61 18.18
CA LEU A 465 -20.83 -1.46 19.55
C LEU A 465 -19.97 -2.65 19.97
N ASP A 466 -20.40 -3.88 19.66
CA ASP A 466 -19.60 -5.06 19.95
C ASP A 466 -18.30 -5.07 19.16
N ALA A 467 -18.31 -4.68 17.88
CA ALA A 467 -17.10 -4.60 17.07
C ALA A 467 -16.11 -3.54 17.58
N LEU A 468 -16.59 -2.36 18.00
CA LEU A 468 -15.76 -1.32 18.63
C LEU A 468 -15.17 -1.78 19.96
N ALA A 469 -15.91 -2.60 20.71
CA ALA A 469 -15.46 -3.12 21.98
C ALA A 469 -14.44 -4.26 21.80
N GLU A 470 -14.67 -5.14 20.82
CA GLU A 470 -13.73 -6.17 20.37
C GLU A 470 -12.40 -5.52 19.96
N ASP A 471 -12.47 -4.43 19.18
CA ASP A 471 -11.30 -3.69 18.72
C ASP A 471 -10.48 -3.13 19.90
N ALA A 472 -11.16 -2.49 20.84
CA ALA A 472 -10.54 -1.92 22.05
C ALA A 472 -9.92 -3.00 22.96
N LEU A 473 -10.61 -4.12 23.17
CA LEU A 473 -10.11 -5.23 23.99
C LEU A 473 -8.85 -5.85 23.37
N LEU A 474 -8.87 -6.09 22.07
CA LEU A 474 -7.75 -6.71 21.40
C LEU A 474 -6.55 -5.76 21.32
N GLY A 475 -6.78 -4.45 21.16
CA GLY A 475 -5.73 -3.44 21.29
C GLY A 475 -5.07 -3.44 22.67
N MET A 476 -5.84 -3.61 23.75
CA MET A 476 -5.29 -3.78 25.10
C MET A 476 -4.44 -5.05 25.25
N GLU A 477 -4.89 -6.18 24.70
CA GLU A 477 -4.14 -7.45 24.71
C GLU A 477 -2.84 -7.36 23.89
N VAL A 478 -2.89 -6.73 22.72
CA VAL A 478 -1.71 -6.47 21.87
C VAL A 478 -0.69 -5.62 22.62
N ALA A 479 -1.13 -4.53 23.24
CA ALA A 479 -0.26 -3.64 24.01
C ALA A 479 0.34 -4.35 25.23
N ALA A 480 -0.45 -5.16 25.95
CA ALA A 480 0.02 -5.94 27.08
C ALA A 480 1.06 -7.00 26.67
N ALA A 481 0.82 -7.72 25.57
CA ALA A 481 1.77 -8.70 25.04
C ALA A 481 3.08 -8.05 24.60
N ALA A 482 3.00 -6.91 23.89
CA ALA A 482 4.18 -6.15 23.46
C ALA A 482 5.00 -5.64 24.65
N ALA A 483 4.35 -5.11 25.69
CA ALA A 483 5.02 -4.67 26.92
C ALA A 483 5.74 -5.82 27.66
N ALA A 484 5.27 -7.06 27.47
CA ALA A 484 5.90 -8.27 28.00
C ALA A 484 6.97 -8.87 27.06
N GLY A 485 7.33 -8.24 25.94
CA GLY A 485 8.28 -8.79 24.96
C GLY A 485 7.71 -9.89 24.07
N GLY A 486 6.38 -10.05 24.05
CA GLY A 486 5.64 -11.00 23.25
C GLY A 486 4.84 -10.36 22.11
N THR A 487 3.99 -11.17 21.47
CA THR A 487 2.95 -10.73 20.55
C THR A 487 1.69 -11.59 20.73
N VAL A 488 0.66 -11.37 19.92
CA VAL A 488 -0.59 -12.16 19.91
C VAL A 488 -0.81 -12.81 18.55
N ALA A 489 -1.50 -13.96 18.55
CA ALA A 489 -2.05 -14.60 17.38
C ALA A 489 -3.54 -14.87 17.58
N ARG A 490 -4.34 -14.73 16.53
CA ARG A 490 -5.80 -14.94 16.56
C ARG A 490 -6.22 -15.98 15.53
N LEU A 491 -7.23 -16.77 15.86
CA LEU A 491 -7.93 -17.67 14.94
C LEU A 491 -9.23 -17.00 14.50
N LEU A 492 -9.47 -16.92 13.20
CA LEU A 492 -10.69 -16.35 12.62
C LEU A 492 -11.56 -17.45 11.99
N ASP A 493 -12.87 -17.26 11.97
CA ASP A 493 -13.77 -17.96 11.04
C ASP A 493 -13.86 -17.24 9.68
N ASP A 494 -14.68 -17.77 8.78
CA ASP A 494 -14.93 -17.23 7.44
C ASP A 494 -15.64 -15.87 7.45
N THR A 495 -16.21 -15.46 8.58
CA THR A 495 -16.81 -14.13 8.79
C THR A 495 -15.85 -13.14 9.47
N GLY A 496 -14.62 -13.57 9.76
CA GLY A 496 -13.65 -12.79 10.55
C GLY A 496 -14.02 -12.63 12.01
N THR A 497 -14.86 -13.51 12.56
CA THR A 497 -15.08 -13.57 14.00
C THR A 497 -13.88 -14.22 14.66
N ILE A 498 -13.36 -13.60 15.73
CA ILE A 498 -12.24 -14.15 16.51
C ILE A 498 -12.72 -15.35 17.31
N LEU A 499 -12.21 -16.54 17.00
CA LEU A 499 -12.57 -17.77 17.71
C LEU A 499 -11.60 -18.11 18.85
N ASP A 500 -10.34 -17.71 18.71
CA ASP A 500 -9.29 -17.99 19.69
C ASP A 500 -8.22 -16.90 19.66
N LEU A 501 -7.56 -16.68 20.80
CA LEU A 501 -6.49 -15.71 20.97
C LEU A 501 -5.34 -16.35 21.77
N ALA A 502 -4.15 -16.37 21.19
CA ALA A 502 -2.95 -16.95 21.77
C ALA A 502 -1.88 -15.87 21.99
N GLN A 503 -1.43 -15.71 23.24
CA GLN A 503 -0.24 -14.91 23.55
C GLN A 503 1.03 -15.70 23.20
N ILE A 504 1.96 -15.04 22.51
CA ILE A 504 3.19 -15.61 21.94
C ILE A 504 4.38 -14.95 22.61
N HIS A 505 5.23 -15.74 23.26
CA HIS A 505 6.45 -15.23 23.90
C HIS A 505 7.63 -16.17 23.66
N PRO A 506 8.81 -15.65 23.23
CA PRO A 506 9.03 -14.26 22.80
C PRO A 506 8.32 -13.95 21.47
N ALA A 507 8.23 -12.67 21.10
CA ALA A 507 7.79 -12.30 19.76
C ALA A 507 8.73 -12.94 18.71
N PRO A 508 8.20 -13.50 17.59
CA PRO A 508 9.03 -14.10 16.56
C PRO A 508 9.87 -13.03 15.86
N ALA A 509 11.20 -13.15 15.94
CA ALA A 509 12.14 -12.15 15.43
C ALA A 509 12.59 -12.38 13.98
N ASN A 510 12.28 -13.55 13.40
CA ASN A 510 12.70 -13.93 12.05
C ASN A 510 11.76 -14.97 11.43
N LEU A 511 11.95 -15.26 10.13
CA LEU A 511 11.11 -16.18 9.35
C LEU A 511 11.12 -17.62 9.89
N GLU A 512 12.23 -18.07 10.48
CA GLU A 512 12.31 -19.41 11.10
C GLU A 512 11.39 -19.50 12.33
N ALA A 513 11.41 -18.47 13.19
CA ALA A 513 10.52 -18.39 14.34
C ALA A 513 9.04 -18.29 13.94
N VAL A 514 8.73 -17.55 12.87
CA VAL A 514 7.36 -17.49 12.29
C VAL A 514 6.94 -18.88 11.77
N SER A 515 7.83 -19.58 11.07
CA SER A 515 7.57 -20.93 10.56
C SER A 515 7.35 -21.96 11.67
N ALA A 516 8.12 -21.89 12.75
CA ALA A 516 7.93 -22.72 13.94
C ALA A 516 6.58 -22.42 14.62
N LEU A 517 6.22 -21.13 14.73
CA LEU A 517 4.93 -20.70 15.27
C LEU A 517 3.76 -21.25 14.44
N ARG A 518 3.87 -21.19 13.10
CA ARG A 518 2.90 -21.76 12.16
C ARG A 518 2.65 -23.24 12.44
N GLY A 519 3.72 -24.04 12.57
CA GLY A 519 3.63 -25.48 12.87
C GLY A 519 2.93 -25.76 14.19
N ARG A 520 3.22 -24.96 15.23
CA ARG A 520 2.60 -25.09 16.55
C ARG A 520 1.11 -24.75 16.52
N LEU A 521 0.70 -23.63 15.91
CA LEU A 521 -0.70 -23.21 15.88
C LEU A 521 -1.57 -24.10 14.99
N ARG A 522 -1.00 -24.70 13.94
CA ARG A 522 -1.72 -25.68 13.09
C ARG A 522 -2.16 -26.92 13.87
N THR A 523 -1.38 -27.35 14.85
CA THR A 523 -1.69 -28.54 15.68
C THR A 523 -2.52 -28.21 16.92
N ALA A 524 -2.54 -26.94 17.35
CA ALA A 524 -3.25 -26.47 18.54
C ALA A 524 -4.77 -26.31 18.36
N ARG A 525 -5.40 -26.92 17.34
CA ARG A 525 -6.80 -26.68 16.94
C ARG A 525 -7.78 -26.79 18.11
N ARG A 526 -8.54 -25.72 18.38
CA ARG A 526 -9.59 -25.68 19.42
C ARG A 526 -11.01 -25.50 18.89
N ASP A 527 -11.21 -24.83 17.74
CA ASP A 527 -12.56 -24.60 17.16
C ASP A 527 -12.65 -25.11 15.71
N PRO A 528 -13.66 -25.94 15.37
CA PRO A 528 -13.84 -26.48 14.01
C PRO A 528 -14.23 -25.43 12.96
N ARG A 529 -14.74 -24.25 13.36
CA ARG A 529 -15.11 -23.16 12.45
C ARG A 529 -13.92 -22.31 12.01
N GLY A 530 -12.77 -22.44 12.69
CA GLY A 530 -11.62 -21.57 12.41
C GLY A 530 -11.03 -21.88 11.04
N VAL A 531 -10.92 -20.87 10.19
CA VAL A 531 -10.40 -20.97 8.82
C VAL A 531 -8.98 -20.45 8.70
N GLU A 532 -8.56 -19.51 9.56
CA GLU A 532 -7.28 -18.82 9.39
C GLU A 532 -6.66 -18.38 10.73
N TRP A 533 -5.36 -18.61 10.89
CA TRP A 533 -4.54 -18.00 11.93
C TRP A 533 -3.84 -16.76 11.41
N GLN A 534 -3.86 -15.69 12.21
CA GLN A 534 -3.11 -14.47 11.99
C GLN A 534 -2.27 -14.13 13.23
N TYR A 535 -1.19 -13.37 13.07
CA TYR A 535 -0.41 -12.85 14.20
C TYR A 535 -0.12 -11.36 14.03
N TRP A 536 0.03 -10.66 15.16
CA TRP A 536 0.40 -9.25 15.16
C TRP A 536 1.92 -9.11 14.99
N ASN A 537 2.38 -8.39 13.97
CA ASN A 537 3.81 -8.18 13.74
C ASN A 537 4.37 -6.90 14.37
N GLY A 538 3.56 -6.21 15.18
CA GLY A 538 3.88 -4.89 15.75
C GLY A 538 3.16 -3.73 15.06
N ARG A 539 2.73 -3.92 13.80
CA ARG A 539 2.03 -2.89 13.01
C ARG A 539 0.69 -3.36 12.45
N ALA A 540 0.59 -4.63 12.05
CA ALA A 540 -0.59 -5.18 11.40
C ALA A 540 -0.76 -6.66 11.74
N TRP A 541 -1.98 -7.16 11.50
CA TRP A 541 -2.25 -8.59 11.47
C TRP A 541 -1.71 -9.19 10.18
N ARG A 542 -0.91 -10.25 10.32
CA ARG A 542 -0.33 -10.98 9.19
C ARG A 542 -0.88 -12.40 9.16
N HIS A 543 -1.21 -12.86 7.96
CA HIS A 543 -1.55 -14.25 7.71
C HIS A 543 -0.43 -15.16 8.24
N LEU A 544 -0.80 -16.17 9.01
CA LEU A 544 0.14 -17.17 9.49
C LEU A 544 -0.09 -18.51 8.80
N THR A 545 -1.33 -19.03 8.82
CA THR A 545 -1.71 -20.26 8.11
C THR A 545 -3.23 -20.41 8.06
N SER A 546 -3.75 -20.95 6.96
CA SER A 546 -5.12 -21.46 6.90
C SER A 546 -5.23 -22.78 7.67
N THR A 547 -6.40 -23.06 8.23
CA THR A 547 -6.72 -24.39 8.75
C THR A 547 -7.32 -25.24 7.62
N ALA A 548 -7.00 -26.53 7.57
CA ALA A 548 -7.42 -27.42 6.49
C ALA A 548 -8.95 -27.67 6.40
N ALA A 549 -9.78 -26.94 7.16
CA ALA A 549 -11.25 -27.03 7.09
C ALA A 549 -11.85 -26.34 5.86
N ALA A 550 -11.10 -25.48 5.16
CA ALA A 550 -11.53 -24.91 3.88
C ALA A 550 -11.42 -25.90 2.71
N ALA A 551 -11.72 -27.19 2.93
CA ALA A 551 -12.10 -28.04 1.81
C ALA A 551 -13.44 -27.49 1.32
N HIS A 552 -13.46 -26.94 0.10
CA HIS A 552 -14.67 -26.50 -0.58
C HIS A 552 -15.82 -27.50 -0.31
N PRO A 553 -17.00 -27.06 0.16
CA PRO A 553 -18.15 -27.92 0.09
C PRO A 553 -18.30 -28.36 -1.37
N PRO A 554 -18.45 -29.66 -1.67
CA PRO A 554 -18.70 -30.09 -3.03
C PRO A 554 -19.91 -29.30 -3.55
N ALA A 555 -19.78 -28.75 -4.75
CA ALA A 555 -20.84 -28.00 -5.42
C ALA A 555 -22.15 -28.77 -5.21
N SER A 556 -23.09 -28.16 -4.48
CA SER A 556 -24.38 -28.77 -4.24
C SER A 556 -25.09 -28.81 -5.58
N GLY A 557 -25.04 -29.96 -6.26
CA GLY A 557 -25.85 -30.20 -7.44
C GLY A 557 -27.32 -29.98 -7.12
N PRO A 558 -28.13 -29.52 -8.08
CA PRO A 558 -29.53 -29.20 -7.84
C PRO A 558 -30.24 -30.43 -7.28
N THR A 559 -30.72 -30.32 -6.04
CA THR A 559 -31.57 -31.33 -5.42
C THR A 559 -32.87 -31.32 -6.18
N THR A 560 -33.09 -32.33 -7.01
CA THR A 560 -34.36 -32.55 -7.70
C THR A 560 -35.38 -32.97 -6.64
N THR A 561 -36.15 -32.03 -6.12
CA THR A 561 -37.38 -32.35 -5.40
C THR A 561 -38.41 -32.81 -6.41
N ALA A 562 -38.55 -34.13 -6.54
CA ALA A 562 -39.72 -34.76 -7.10
C ALA A 562 -40.77 -34.89 -6.00
N THR A 563 -41.82 -34.06 -6.06
CA THR A 563 -43.24 -34.44 -5.94
C THR A 563 -44.09 -33.28 -6.38
#